data_AF-D3BMJ4-F1
#
_entry.id   AF-D3BMJ4-F1
#
_cell.length_a   1.000
_cell.length_b   1.000
_cell.length_c   1.000
_cell.angle_alpha   90.00
_cell.angle_beta   90.00
_cell.angle_gamma   90.00
#
_symmetry.space_group_name_H-M   'P 1'
#
loop_
_entity.id
_entity.type
_entity.pdbx_description
1 polymer ?
#
loop_
_entity_poly.entity_id
_entity_poly.type
_entity_poly.pdbx_seq_one_letter_code
_entity_poly.pdbx_strand_id
1 'polypeptide(L)'
;MLIFKDRILHVDFTFGADCLNCMISQCNYTSEYCNRCIYGWWGTDCQHSCPIGCIDGCDRVTGQCQLEGMLGNCISHRCANPTGFTCDWYTSCLQKYVQPSCSVVKDIMYDKCQEYLRVEPTFSPKGQVWSGYVRKCLQQTLARDLLLVDQRQPGQFNCTYVTKNFFDNHVECYQNGPVSVCDLPYDDVAKVLIHGLSILFTRSWYYPIISCEDLIKSCSAEYIEHVKSMINDVYYPEKQKTR
;
A
#
# COMPACT_ATOMS: atom_id res chain seq x y z
N MET A 1 35.86 -60.63 -2.51
CA MET A 1 35.67 -60.27 -3.94
C MET A 1 34.58 -61.17 -4.51
N LEU A 2 33.37 -60.63 -4.67
CA LEU A 2 32.39 -60.94 -5.72
C LEU A 2 31.30 -59.86 -5.60
N ILE A 3 31.05 -59.20 -6.72
CA ILE A 3 30.12 -58.08 -6.94
C ILE A 3 28.84 -58.67 -7.56
N PHE A 4 27.67 -58.22 -7.10
CA PHE A 4 26.41 -58.16 -7.88
C PHE A 4 25.66 -56.90 -7.40
N LYS A 5 25.76 -55.77 -8.10
CA LYS A 5 24.93 -55.27 -9.23
C LYS A 5 23.46 -54.98 -8.90
N ASP A 6 23.20 -53.68 -8.75
CA ASP A 6 22.09 -52.90 -9.31
C ASP A 6 20.64 -53.32 -9.01
N ARG A 7 20.02 -52.59 -8.07
CA ARG A 7 18.82 -51.78 -8.32
C ARG A 7 18.51 -50.90 -7.10
N ILE A 8 19.01 -49.66 -7.10
CA ILE A 8 18.43 -48.59 -6.29
C ILE A 8 17.15 -48.19 -7.01
N LEU A 9 15.99 -48.57 -6.46
CA LEU A 9 14.72 -47.96 -6.82
C LEU A 9 14.81 -46.50 -6.34
N HIS A 10 15.12 -45.59 -7.26
CA HIS A 10 14.74 -44.19 -7.12
C HIS A 10 13.22 -44.15 -7.08
N VAL A 11 12.66 -44.15 -5.88
CA VAL A 11 11.29 -43.68 -5.66
C VAL A 11 11.43 -42.16 -5.66
N ASP A 12 11.26 -41.56 -6.83
CA ASP A 12 10.97 -40.13 -6.92
C ASP A 12 9.62 -39.92 -6.22
N PHE A 13 9.67 -39.57 -4.94
CA PHE A 13 8.57 -38.91 -4.26
C PHE A 13 8.50 -37.49 -4.81
N THR A 14 7.92 -37.34 -6.00
CA THR A 14 7.30 -36.06 -6.36
C THR A 14 6.16 -35.88 -5.37
N PHE A 15 6.37 -35.04 -4.36
CA PHE A 15 5.31 -34.54 -3.48
C PHE A 15 4.30 -33.77 -4.35
N GLY A 16 3.30 -34.50 -4.86
CA GLY A 16 2.08 -33.93 -5.40
C GLY A 16 1.37 -33.16 -4.29
N ALA A 17 0.80 -32.00 -4.64
CA ALA A 17 0.17 -31.01 -3.78
C ALA A 17 -0.13 -31.50 -2.35
N ASP A 18 0.81 -31.24 -1.45
CA ASP A 18 0.64 -31.56 -0.04
C ASP A 18 -0.65 -30.95 0.46
N CYS A 19 -1.46 -31.74 1.18
CA CYS A 19 -2.66 -31.33 1.91
C CYS A 19 -2.39 -30.28 3.03
N LEU A 20 -1.32 -29.51 2.89
CA LEU A 20 -0.81 -28.47 3.76
C LEU A 20 -1.89 -27.47 4.18
N ASN A 21 -2.79 -27.13 3.25
CA ASN A 21 -3.86 -26.16 3.47
C ASN A 21 -5.22 -26.83 3.70
N CYS A 22 -5.25 -28.11 4.03
CA CYS A 22 -6.47 -28.84 4.34
C CYS A 22 -6.75 -28.83 5.85
N MET A 23 -8.01 -28.66 6.25
CA MET A 23 -8.39 -28.83 7.66
C MET A 23 -8.05 -30.24 8.13
N ILE A 24 -7.66 -30.35 9.41
CA ILE A 24 -7.29 -31.61 10.04
C ILE A 24 -8.40 -32.66 9.80
N SER A 25 -8.00 -33.84 9.36
CA SER A 25 -8.88 -34.98 9.05
C SER A 25 -9.83 -34.79 7.85
N GLN A 26 -9.58 -33.81 6.97
CA GLN A 26 -10.40 -33.56 5.77
C GLN A 26 -9.66 -33.86 4.45
N CYS A 27 -8.40 -34.26 4.52
CA CYS A 27 -7.59 -34.65 3.37
C CYS A 27 -7.73 -36.15 3.09
N ASN A 28 -8.03 -36.47 1.82
CA ASN A 28 -7.84 -37.82 1.30
C ASN A 28 -6.47 -37.94 0.62
N TYR A 29 -5.51 -38.53 1.33
CA TYR A 29 -4.14 -38.72 0.83
C TYR A 29 -4.03 -39.64 -0.39
N THR A 30 -5.08 -40.40 -0.73
CA THR A 30 -5.08 -41.27 -1.93
C THR A 30 -5.51 -40.51 -3.19
N SER A 31 -6.32 -39.46 -3.04
CA SER A 31 -6.88 -38.71 -4.17
C SER A 31 -6.46 -37.24 -4.19
N GLU A 32 -5.57 -36.82 -3.27
CA GLU A 32 -5.13 -35.43 -3.05
C GLU A 32 -6.28 -34.42 -2.86
N TYR A 33 -7.46 -34.94 -2.50
CA TYR A 33 -8.68 -34.16 -2.44
C TYR A 33 -8.90 -33.67 -1.01
N CYS A 34 -9.14 -32.37 -0.88
CA CYS A 34 -9.44 -31.77 0.40
C CYS A 34 -10.92 -31.40 0.50
N ASN A 35 -11.64 -32.03 1.43
CA ASN A 35 -13.05 -31.74 1.67
C ASN A 35 -13.28 -30.32 2.22
N ARG A 36 -12.31 -29.78 2.97
CA ARG A 36 -12.41 -28.47 3.60
C ARG A 36 -11.05 -27.82 3.77
N CYS A 37 -10.87 -26.65 3.19
CA CYS A 37 -9.65 -25.88 3.33
C CYS A 37 -9.51 -25.24 4.71
N ILE A 38 -8.27 -25.06 5.14
CA ILE A 38 -7.94 -24.12 6.20
C ILE A 38 -8.42 -22.74 5.77
N TYR A 39 -8.79 -21.93 6.76
CA TYR A 39 -9.26 -20.58 6.55
C TYR A 39 -8.30 -19.76 5.68
N GLY A 40 -8.85 -19.03 4.71
CA GLY A 40 -8.06 -18.24 3.76
C GLY A 40 -7.56 -19.01 2.53
N TRP A 41 -8.01 -20.25 2.30
CA TRP A 41 -7.67 -21.05 1.12
C TRP A 41 -8.90 -21.62 0.42
N TRP A 42 -8.81 -21.84 -0.89
CA TRP A 42 -9.86 -22.39 -1.74
C TRP A 42 -9.27 -23.22 -2.89
N GLY A 43 -10.15 -23.90 -3.61
CA GLY A 43 -9.84 -24.88 -4.66
C GLY A 43 -10.12 -26.31 -4.22
N THR A 44 -10.00 -27.25 -5.16
CA THR A 44 -10.26 -28.69 -4.93
C THR A 44 -9.32 -29.31 -3.90
N ASP A 45 -8.14 -28.74 -3.79
CA ASP A 45 -6.97 -29.18 -3.02
C ASP A 45 -6.37 -28.01 -2.20
N CYS A 46 -7.09 -26.89 -2.09
CA CYS A 46 -6.70 -25.73 -1.29
C CYS A 46 -5.38 -25.08 -1.76
N GLN A 47 -5.16 -25.09 -3.07
CA GLN A 47 -3.99 -24.57 -3.77
C GLN A 47 -4.00 -23.05 -3.95
N HIS A 48 -5.14 -22.39 -3.74
CA HIS A 48 -5.29 -20.95 -3.93
C HIS A 48 -5.59 -20.25 -2.63
N SER A 49 -4.92 -19.13 -2.36
CA SER A 49 -5.29 -18.25 -1.26
C SER A 49 -6.52 -17.43 -1.62
N CYS A 50 -7.35 -17.15 -0.62
CA CYS A 50 -8.50 -16.27 -0.77
C CYS A 50 -8.06 -14.86 -1.18
N PRO A 51 -8.88 -14.15 -1.97
CA PRO A 51 -8.65 -12.74 -2.25
C PRO A 51 -8.48 -11.93 -0.96
N ILE A 52 -7.57 -10.96 -1.00
CA ILE A 52 -7.31 -10.05 0.11
C ILE A 52 -8.63 -9.33 0.47
N GLY A 53 -9.04 -9.41 1.74
CA GLY A 53 -10.30 -8.82 2.24
C GLY A 53 -11.43 -9.82 2.52
N CYS A 54 -11.27 -11.11 2.20
CA CYS A 54 -12.21 -12.15 2.63
C CYS A 54 -11.97 -12.53 4.11
N ILE A 55 -12.58 -11.79 5.03
CA ILE A 55 -12.33 -11.91 6.47
C ILE A 55 -12.84 -13.23 7.04
N ASP A 56 -13.90 -13.83 6.45
CA ASP A 56 -14.48 -15.13 6.84
C ASP A 56 -14.08 -16.30 5.93
N GLY A 57 -12.96 -16.13 5.24
CA GLY A 57 -12.59 -17.02 4.14
C GLY A 57 -13.43 -16.74 2.90
N CYS A 58 -13.17 -17.52 1.87
CA CYS A 58 -13.84 -17.42 0.58
C CYS A 58 -14.49 -18.76 0.25
N ASP A 59 -15.48 -18.72 -0.64
CA ASP A 59 -16.14 -19.89 -1.16
C ASP A 59 -15.10 -20.88 -1.69
N ARG A 60 -15.21 -22.12 -1.22
CA ARG A 60 -14.22 -23.18 -1.47
C ARG A 60 -14.03 -23.46 -2.96
N VAL A 61 -15.06 -23.31 -3.78
CA VAL A 61 -15.03 -23.72 -5.20
C VAL A 61 -14.65 -22.53 -6.08
N THR A 62 -15.18 -21.35 -5.78
CA THR A 62 -15.08 -20.17 -6.64
C THR A 62 -14.06 -19.14 -6.16
N GLY A 63 -13.59 -19.24 -4.91
CA GLY A 63 -12.71 -18.25 -4.30
C GLY A 63 -13.37 -16.90 -4.03
N GLN A 64 -14.69 -16.78 -4.22
CA GLN A 64 -15.43 -15.55 -3.96
C GLN A 64 -15.69 -15.38 -2.47
N CYS A 65 -15.51 -14.18 -1.90
CA CYS A 65 -15.93 -13.96 -0.51
C CYS A 65 -17.44 -14.22 -0.40
N GLN A 66 -17.88 -15.06 0.54
CA GLN A 66 -19.31 -15.23 0.81
C GLN A 66 -19.87 -13.92 1.36
N LEU A 67 -20.75 -13.26 0.59
CA LEU A 67 -21.36 -11.98 0.92
C LEU A 67 -22.83 -12.13 1.36
N GLU A 68 -23.19 -13.23 2.01
CA GLU A 68 -24.56 -13.43 2.52
C GLU A 68 -24.57 -13.73 4.03
N GLY A 69 -25.09 -12.77 4.80
CA GLY A 69 -25.35 -12.93 6.24
C GLY A 69 -24.23 -12.40 7.14
N MET A 70 -24.34 -11.12 7.53
CA MET A 70 -23.39 -10.44 8.43
C MET A 70 -23.19 -11.14 9.78
N LEU A 71 -21.93 -11.26 10.24
CA LEU A 71 -21.45 -10.82 11.57
C LEU A 71 -19.90 -10.92 11.67
N GLY A 72 -19.22 -9.95 11.05
CA GLY A 72 -17.76 -9.73 11.06
C GLY A 72 -17.43 -8.62 10.04
N ASN A 73 -16.56 -7.65 10.34
CA ASN A 73 -16.50 -6.37 9.58
C ASN A 73 -16.01 -6.50 8.13
N CYS A 74 -16.88 -6.78 7.17
CA CYS A 74 -16.53 -6.75 5.75
C CYS A 74 -16.08 -5.33 5.33
N ILE A 75 -14.80 -5.19 4.96
CA ILE A 75 -14.29 -3.99 4.30
C ILE A 75 -14.73 -4.04 2.85
N SER A 76 -15.40 -3.00 2.36
CA SER A 76 -15.84 -2.97 0.96
C SER A 76 -14.65 -3.10 0.00
N HIS A 77 -14.85 -3.71 -1.17
CA HIS A 77 -13.80 -3.83 -2.20
C HIS A 77 -13.15 -2.48 -2.53
N ARG A 78 -13.94 -1.40 -2.57
CA ARG A 78 -13.45 -0.02 -2.79
C ARG A 78 -12.51 0.46 -1.67
N CYS A 79 -12.75 0.03 -0.44
CA CYS A 79 -11.91 0.37 0.70
C CYS A 79 -10.64 -0.50 0.77
N ALA A 80 -10.75 -1.77 0.39
CA ALA A 80 -9.64 -2.71 0.32
C ALA A 80 -8.68 -2.42 -0.85
N ASN A 81 -9.21 -1.95 -1.98
CA ASN A 81 -8.46 -1.68 -3.21
C ASN A 81 -8.82 -0.30 -3.78
N PRO A 82 -8.34 0.79 -3.16
CA PRO A 82 -8.56 2.13 -3.67
C PRO A 82 -7.91 2.33 -5.04
N THR A 83 -8.60 3.07 -5.91
CA THR A 83 -8.12 3.38 -7.27
C THR A 83 -7.11 4.53 -7.30
N GLY A 84 -7.04 5.36 -6.24
CA GLY A 84 -6.26 6.59 -6.22
C GLY A 84 -6.92 7.77 -6.93
N PHE A 85 -7.96 7.55 -7.75
CA PHE A 85 -8.58 8.60 -8.58
C PHE A 85 -9.37 9.63 -7.77
N THR A 86 -9.93 9.24 -6.63
CA THR A 86 -10.74 10.10 -5.79
C THR A 86 -10.19 10.14 -4.37
N CYS A 87 -10.38 11.28 -3.68
CA CYS A 87 -9.90 11.45 -2.31
C CYS A 87 -10.91 11.02 -1.25
N ASP A 88 -12.17 10.82 -1.62
CA ASP A 88 -13.24 10.43 -0.68
C ASP A 88 -12.99 9.08 0.00
N TRP A 89 -12.03 8.27 -0.46
CA TRP A 89 -11.56 7.08 0.25
C TRP A 89 -11.12 7.40 1.70
N TYR A 90 -10.43 8.53 1.93
CA TYR A 90 -9.99 8.91 3.28
C TYR A 90 -11.16 9.06 4.26
N THR A 91 -12.24 9.71 3.84
CA THR A 91 -13.40 9.99 4.70
C THR A 91 -14.45 8.87 4.67
N SER A 92 -14.60 8.18 3.55
CA SER A 92 -15.63 7.16 3.33
C SER A 92 -15.17 5.74 3.71
N CYS A 93 -13.85 5.51 3.77
CA CYS A 93 -13.23 4.26 4.18
C CYS A 93 -12.41 4.46 5.45
N LEU A 94 -11.25 5.12 5.37
CA LEU A 94 -10.28 5.16 6.48
C LEU A 94 -10.91 5.69 7.79
N GLN A 95 -11.54 6.86 7.75
CA GLN A 95 -12.15 7.51 8.91
C GLN A 95 -13.11 6.62 9.71
N LYS A 96 -13.82 5.69 9.06
CA LYS A 96 -14.79 4.80 9.72
C LYS A 96 -14.13 3.82 10.70
N TYR A 97 -12.86 3.50 10.47
CA TYR A 97 -12.10 2.53 11.26
C TYR A 97 -11.17 3.20 12.29
N VAL A 98 -11.12 4.54 12.33
CA VAL A 98 -10.31 5.32 13.29
C VAL A 98 -11.15 5.77 14.46
N GLN A 99 -10.77 5.39 15.68
CA GLN A 99 -11.49 5.77 16.91
C GLN A 99 -10.53 6.25 18.02
N PRO A 100 -10.87 7.33 18.75
CA PRO A 100 -11.95 8.27 18.45
C PRO A 100 -11.71 8.97 17.10
N SER A 101 -12.72 9.68 16.59
CA SER A 101 -12.63 10.42 15.33
C SER A 101 -11.34 11.25 15.24
N CYS A 102 -10.57 11.03 14.18
CA CYS A 102 -9.28 11.67 13.95
C CYS A 102 -9.37 12.78 12.90
N SER A 103 -9.27 14.04 13.32
CA SER A 103 -9.33 15.19 12.42
C SER A 103 -8.25 15.17 11.34
N VAL A 104 -7.08 14.57 11.61
CA VAL A 104 -5.97 14.45 10.64
C VAL A 104 -6.40 13.76 9.34
N VAL A 105 -7.30 12.78 9.40
CA VAL A 105 -7.76 12.07 8.19
C VAL A 105 -8.48 13.03 7.25
N LYS A 106 -9.30 13.94 7.78
CA LYS A 106 -10.03 14.93 6.98
C LYS A 106 -9.17 16.17 6.69
N ASP A 107 -8.66 16.80 7.72
CA ASP A 107 -8.05 18.14 7.65
C ASP A 107 -6.62 18.11 7.09
N ILE A 108 -6.01 16.92 6.97
CA ILE A 108 -4.67 16.75 6.39
C ILE A 108 -4.70 15.76 5.24
N MET A 109 -5.05 14.49 5.47
CA MET A 109 -4.89 13.44 4.43
C MET A 109 -5.81 13.67 3.23
N TYR A 110 -7.10 13.88 3.49
CA TYR A 110 -8.09 14.19 2.45
C TYR A 110 -7.79 15.52 1.75
N ASP A 111 -7.54 16.58 2.51
CA ASP A 111 -7.28 17.91 1.94
C ASP A 111 -6.00 17.94 1.09
N LYS A 112 -4.95 17.20 1.48
CA LYS A 112 -3.73 17.07 0.66
C LYS A 112 -3.95 16.29 -0.61
N CYS A 113 -4.71 15.21 -0.55
CA CYS A 113 -5.11 14.51 -1.76
C CYS A 113 -5.88 15.44 -2.72
N GLN A 114 -6.77 16.27 -2.19
CA GLN A 114 -7.52 17.26 -2.99
C GLN A 114 -6.62 18.33 -3.59
N GLU A 115 -5.62 18.81 -2.84
CA GLU A 115 -4.61 19.73 -3.35
C GLU A 115 -3.84 19.12 -4.53
N TYR A 116 -3.36 17.88 -4.39
CA TYR A 116 -2.68 17.18 -5.48
C TYR A 116 -3.57 16.99 -6.72
N LEU A 117 -4.84 16.62 -6.54
CA LEU A 117 -5.80 16.51 -7.65
C LEU A 117 -5.95 17.82 -8.43
N ARG A 118 -5.89 18.98 -7.77
CA ARG A 118 -6.01 20.28 -8.43
C ARG A 118 -4.75 20.69 -9.18
N VAL A 119 -3.58 20.27 -8.69
CA VAL A 119 -2.28 20.66 -9.24
C VAL A 119 -1.83 19.71 -10.36
N GLU A 120 -2.21 18.43 -10.30
CA GLU A 120 -1.83 17.39 -11.27
C GLU A 120 -2.03 17.79 -12.74
N PRO A 121 -3.11 18.48 -13.16
CA PRO A 121 -3.27 18.95 -14.54
C PRO A 121 -2.18 19.91 -15.02
N THR A 122 -1.45 20.56 -14.09
CA THR A 122 -0.34 21.47 -14.40
C THR A 122 1.01 20.77 -14.51
N PHE A 123 1.07 19.47 -14.18
CA PHE A 123 2.28 18.66 -14.35
C PHE A 123 2.51 18.31 -15.81
N SER A 124 3.76 18.01 -16.15
CA SER A 124 4.08 17.39 -17.44
C SER A 124 3.33 16.05 -17.60
N PRO A 125 3.19 15.51 -18.82
CA PRO A 125 2.61 14.18 -19.02
C PRO A 125 3.29 13.09 -18.15
N LYS A 126 4.61 13.21 -17.94
CA LYS A 126 5.38 12.32 -17.07
C LYS A 126 5.02 12.53 -15.59
N GLY A 127 4.87 13.78 -15.16
CA GLY A 127 4.44 14.12 -13.81
C GLY A 127 2.99 13.70 -13.51
N GLN A 128 2.08 13.73 -14.49
CA GLN A 128 0.72 13.22 -14.33
C GLN A 128 0.69 11.70 -14.09
N VAL A 129 1.48 10.94 -14.87
CA VAL A 129 1.66 9.49 -14.67
C VAL A 129 2.21 9.19 -13.27
N TRP A 130 3.25 9.92 -12.86
CA TRP A 130 3.81 9.82 -11.51
C TRP A 130 2.78 10.14 -10.43
N SER A 131 2.07 11.26 -10.55
CA SER A 131 1.10 11.72 -9.53
C SER A 131 -0.07 10.75 -9.37
N GLY A 132 -0.61 10.25 -10.48
CA GLY A 132 -1.65 9.22 -10.46
C GLY A 132 -1.20 7.93 -9.78
N TYR A 133 0.03 7.49 -10.04
CA TYR A 133 0.62 6.32 -9.37
C TYR A 133 0.79 6.57 -7.86
N VAL A 134 1.40 7.68 -7.48
CA VAL A 134 1.64 8.06 -6.08
C VAL A 134 0.32 8.08 -5.31
N ARG A 135 -0.71 8.80 -5.80
CA ARG A 135 -2.01 8.89 -5.11
C ARG A 135 -2.63 7.51 -4.85
N LYS A 136 -2.57 6.62 -5.84
CA LYS A 136 -3.04 5.24 -5.70
C LYS A 136 -2.21 4.46 -4.69
N CYS A 137 -0.88 4.51 -4.80
CA CYS A 137 0.04 3.82 -3.90
C CYS A 137 -0.17 4.25 -2.43
N LEU A 138 -0.31 5.56 -2.17
CA LEU A 138 -0.56 6.09 -0.83
C LEU A 138 -1.82 5.49 -0.21
N GLN A 139 -2.94 5.51 -0.95
CA GLN A 139 -4.20 4.94 -0.46
C GLN A 139 -4.12 3.42 -0.27
N GLN A 140 -3.46 2.70 -1.19
CA GLN A 140 -3.31 1.25 -1.10
C GLN A 140 -2.40 0.82 0.06
N THR A 141 -1.33 1.56 0.33
CA THR A 141 -0.47 1.36 1.50
C THR A 141 -1.26 1.49 2.79
N LEU A 142 -2.04 2.57 2.95
CA LEU A 142 -2.89 2.73 4.14
C LEU A 142 -3.99 1.67 4.23
N ALA A 143 -4.59 1.28 3.12
CA ALA A 143 -5.58 0.20 3.09
C ALA A 143 -4.96 -1.11 3.59
N ARG A 144 -3.78 -1.47 3.08
CA ARG A 144 -3.04 -2.67 3.49
C ARG A 144 -2.66 -2.62 4.96
N ASP A 145 -2.06 -1.53 5.41
CA ASP A 145 -1.43 -1.43 6.73
C ASP A 145 -2.44 -1.15 7.85
N LEU A 146 -3.62 -0.61 7.53
CA LEU A 146 -4.62 -0.23 8.54
C LEU A 146 -5.95 -0.97 8.37
N LEU A 147 -6.40 -1.25 7.16
CA LEU A 147 -7.72 -1.86 6.95
C LEU A 147 -7.60 -3.38 6.81
N LEU A 148 -6.59 -3.88 6.11
CA LEU A 148 -6.48 -5.30 5.74
C LEU A 148 -5.63 -6.13 6.70
N VAL A 149 -5.15 -5.53 7.80
CA VAL A 149 -4.43 -6.26 8.85
C VAL A 149 -5.41 -7.14 9.61
N ASP A 150 -5.07 -8.42 9.78
CA ASP A 150 -5.86 -9.45 10.49
C ASP A 150 -5.89 -9.22 12.01
N GLN A 151 -6.42 -8.07 12.42
CA GLN A 151 -6.74 -7.79 13.81
C GLN A 151 -8.23 -7.48 13.91
N ARG A 152 -8.94 -8.53 14.33
CA ARG A 152 -10.28 -8.48 14.92
C ARG A 152 -10.30 -7.33 15.91
N GLN A 153 -10.83 -6.16 15.53
CA GLN A 153 -11.93 -5.43 16.17
C GLN A 153 -12.14 -4.07 15.47
N PRO A 154 -13.39 -3.67 15.16
CA PRO A 154 -13.70 -2.32 14.70
C PRO A 154 -13.41 -1.32 15.83
N GLY A 155 -12.57 -0.32 15.57
CA GLY A 155 -12.24 0.74 16.53
C GLY A 155 -10.85 0.67 17.19
N GLN A 156 -9.90 -0.11 16.64
CA GLN A 156 -8.59 -0.31 17.26
C GLN A 156 -7.49 0.70 16.87
N PHE A 157 -7.64 1.50 15.81
CA PHE A 157 -6.62 2.47 15.42
C PHE A 157 -6.92 3.85 15.98
N ASN A 158 -6.09 4.30 16.93
CA ASN A 158 -6.16 5.67 17.43
C ASN A 158 -5.55 6.66 16.42
N CYS A 159 -5.91 7.94 16.56
CA CYS A 159 -5.49 9.00 15.65
C CYS A 159 -3.96 9.10 15.53
N THR A 160 -3.21 8.84 16.60
CA THR A 160 -1.74 8.85 16.60
C THR A 160 -1.18 7.77 15.68
N TYR A 161 -1.68 6.55 15.76
CA TYR A 161 -1.19 5.43 14.96
C TYR A 161 -1.45 5.62 13.46
N VAL A 162 -2.64 6.12 13.11
CA VAL A 162 -3.01 6.42 11.72
C VAL A 162 -2.19 7.57 11.16
N THR A 163 -1.99 8.62 11.95
CA THR A 163 -1.13 9.76 11.58
C THR A 163 0.30 9.29 11.32
N LYS A 164 0.84 8.42 12.17
CA LYS A 164 2.19 7.87 12.00
C LYS A 164 2.31 7.04 10.72
N ASN A 165 1.40 6.10 10.47
CA ASN A 165 1.44 5.27 9.25
C ASN A 165 1.35 6.10 7.97
N PHE A 166 0.56 7.19 7.98
CA PHE A 166 0.49 8.11 6.85
C PHE A 166 1.82 8.77 6.54
N PHE A 167 2.61 9.12 7.55
CA PHE A 167 3.88 9.80 7.33
C PHE A 167 5.09 8.87 7.19
N ASP A 168 5.08 7.68 7.77
CA ASP A 168 6.30 6.85 7.80
C ASP A 168 6.39 5.85 6.64
N ASN A 169 5.28 5.33 6.14
CA ASN A 169 5.29 4.14 5.26
C ASN A 169 5.11 4.45 3.77
N HIS A 170 5.46 5.67 3.34
CA HIS A 170 5.01 6.16 2.04
C HIS A 170 6.10 6.70 1.11
N VAL A 171 7.36 6.73 1.56
CA VAL A 171 8.52 7.16 0.77
C VAL A 171 8.66 6.31 -0.51
N GLU A 172 8.46 4.99 -0.39
CA GLU A 172 8.50 4.06 -1.52
C GLU A 172 7.50 4.41 -2.63
N CYS A 173 6.35 5.03 -2.31
CA CYS A 173 5.37 5.42 -3.32
C CYS A 173 5.88 6.50 -4.28
N TYR A 174 6.85 7.32 -3.84
CA TYR A 174 7.44 8.37 -4.67
C TYR A 174 8.68 7.88 -5.43
N GLN A 175 9.37 6.86 -4.91
CA GLN A 175 10.58 6.29 -5.51
C GLN A 175 10.26 5.20 -6.54
N ASN A 176 9.21 4.43 -6.29
CA ASN A 176 8.83 3.29 -7.12
C ASN A 176 7.71 3.66 -8.08
N GLY A 177 7.48 2.80 -9.07
CA GLY A 177 6.42 2.95 -10.07
C GLY A 177 6.95 3.15 -11.48
N PRO A 178 6.07 3.52 -12.44
CA PRO A 178 6.47 3.71 -13.83
C PRO A 178 7.38 4.93 -14.03
N VAL A 179 7.36 5.87 -13.09
CA VAL A 179 8.20 7.07 -13.03
C VAL A 179 8.57 7.26 -11.57
N SER A 180 9.86 7.44 -11.25
CA SER A 180 10.28 7.83 -9.90
C SER A 180 10.29 9.36 -9.76
N VAL A 181 10.31 9.88 -8.53
CA VAL A 181 10.50 11.31 -8.28
C VAL A 181 11.81 11.81 -8.90
N CYS A 182 12.86 10.99 -8.92
CA CYS A 182 14.18 11.36 -9.44
C CYS A 182 14.19 11.50 -10.97
N ASP A 183 13.18 10.92 -11.63
CA ASP A 183 13.01 10.98 -13.08
C ASP A 183 12.08 12.13 -13.51
N LEU A 184 11.52 12.89 -12.58
CA LEU A 184 10.62 14.00 -12.90
C LEU A 184 11.37 15.21 -13.46
N PRO A 185 10.75 15.98 -14.37
CA PRO A 185 11.24 17.30 -14.72
C PRO A 185 11.33 18.20 -13.49
N TYR A 186 12.35 19.05 -13.41
CA TYR A 186 12.57 19.92 -12.26
C TYR A 186 11.38 20.81 -11.93
N ASP A 187 10.66 21.32 -12.94
CA ASP A 187 9.45 22.12 -12.74
C ASP A 187 8.33 21.36 -12.02
N ASP A 188 8.21 20.04 -12.25
CA ASP A 188 7.22 19.21 -11.56
C ASP A 188 7.66 18.93 -10.11
N VAL A 189 8.96 18.70 -9.90
CA VAL A 189 9.55 18.55 -8.56
C VAL A 189 9.34 19.82 -7.73
N ALA A 190 9.54 21.00 -8.31
CA ALA A 190 9.29 22.26 -7.65
C ALA A 190 7.83 22.39 -7.18
N LYS A 191 6.86 22.03 -8.03
CA LYS A 191 5.44 22.05 -7.65
C LYS A 191 5.14 21.04 -6.54
N VAL A 192 5.68 19.82 -6.64
CA VAL A 192 5.55 18.78 -5.59
C VAL A 192 6.07 19.29 -4.25
N LEU A 193 7.23 19.95 -4.25
CA LEU A 193 7.80 20.55 -3.05
C LEU A 193 6.91 21.68 -2.54
N ILE A 194 6.58 22.69 -3.35
CA ILE A 194 5.72 23.81 -2.94
C ILE A 194 4.41 23.33 -2.28
N HIS A 195 3.75 22.33 -2.87
CA HIS A 195 2.50 21.77 -2.35
C HIS A 195 2.69 20.74 -1.22
N GLY A 196 3.85 20.10 -1.11
CA GLY A 196 4.22 19.23 0.01
C GLY A 196 4.62 20.02 1.27
N LEU A 197 5.32 21.14 1.09
CA LEU A 197 5.80 22.01 2.17
C LEU A 197 4.65 22.64 2.96
N SER A 198 3.45 22.75 2.38
CA SER A 198 2.28 23.21 3.14
C SER A 198 1.82 22.20 4.22
N ILE A 199 2.32 20.94 4.22
CA ILE A 199 2.18 19.98 5.35
C ILE A 199 3.15 20.33 6.50
N LEU A 200 4.28 21.00 6.22
CA LEU A 200 5.27 21.38 7.25
C LEU A 200 4.74 22.38 8.28
N PHE A 201 3.58 22.98 8.04
CA PHE A 201 2.92 23.86 9.00
C PHE A 201 1.86 23.15 9.85
N THR A 202 1.82 21.81 9.80
CA THR A 202 0.96 20.98 10.66
C THR A 202 1.67 20.56 11.95
N ARG A 203 0.93 20.13 13.00
CA ARG A 203 1.53 19.61 14.25
C ARG A 203 2.46 18.40 14.06
N SER A 204 2.42 17.76 12.89
CA SER A 204 3.23 16.58 12.52
C SER A 204 4.42 16.93 11.63
N TRP A 205 4.82 18.20 11.54
CA TRP A 205 5.83 18.73 10.62
C TRP A 205 7.21 18.07 10.62
N TYR A 206 7.60 17.36 11.70
CA TYR A 206 8.89 16.69 11.77
C TYR A 206 8.99 15.45 10.85
N TYR A 207 7.89 14.73 10.63
CA TYR A 207 7.89 13.53 9.77
C TYR A 207 8.01 13.86 8.28
N PRO A 208 7.34 14.90 7.73
CA PRO A 208 7.54 15.33 6.36
C PRO A 208 8.96 15.82 6.05
N ILE A 209 9.68 16.43 7.02
CA ILE A 209 11.08 16.85 6.79
C ILE A 209 11.97 15.63 6.54
N ILE A 210 11.87 14.62 7.40
CA ILE A 210 12.67 13.38 7.26
C ILE A 210 12.30 12.68 5.95
N SER A 211 11.01 12.55 5.65
CA SER A 211 10.53 11.94 4.41
C SER A 211 11.02 12.67 3.16
N CYS A 212 11.02 14.01 3.16
CA CYS A 212 11.57 14.83 2.08
C CYS A 212 13.09 14.68 1.96
N GLU A 213 13.83 14.66 3.08
CA GLU A 213 15.27 14.44 3.07
C GLU A 213 15.63 13.06 2.51
N ASP A 214 14.94 11.99 2.94
CA ASP A 214 15.19 10.63 2.47
C ASP A 214 14.84 10.49 0.98
N LEU A 215 13.75 11.14 0.55
CA LEU A 215 13.35 11.18 -0.85
C LEU A 215 14.40 11.89 -1.72
N ILE A 216 14.90 13.05 -1.28
CA ILE A 216 15.90 13.83 -2.02
C ILE A 216 17.26 13.10 -2.02
N LYS A 217 17.69 12.53 -0.89
CA LYS A 217 18.95 11.76 -0.76
C LYS A 217 18.95 10.47 -1.59
N SER A 218 17.78 9.97 -1.96
CA SER A 218 17.67 8.80 -2.85
C SER A 218 17.96 9.10 -4.33
N CYS A 219 18.01 10.37 -4.72
CA CYS A 219 18.33 10.79 -6.08
C CYS A 219 19.83 11.08 -6.28
N SER A 220 20.25 11.29 -7.53
CA SER A 220 21.65 11.61 -7.85
C SER A 220 22.12 12.92 -7.21
N ALA A 221 23.42 13.06 -6.94
CA ALA A 221 23.98 14.27 -6.32
C ALA A 221 23.71 15.54 -7.15
N GLU A 222 23.70 15.43 -8.48
CA GLU A 222 23.36 16.53 -9.40
C GLU A 222 21.90 16.97 -9.23
N TYR A 223 20.99 16.01 -9.09
CA TYR A 223 19.58 16.27 -8.84
C TYR A 223 19.37 16.99 -7.50
N ILE A 224 20.10 16.58 -6.46
CA ILE A 224 20.03 17.20 -5.12
C ILE A 224 20.41 18.68 -5.17
N GLU A 225 21.49 19.05 -5.86
CA GLU A 225 21.94 20.44 -5.92
C GLU A 225 20.97 21.35 -6.68
N HIS A 226 20.35 20.86 -7.77
CA HIS A 226 19.35 21.63 -8.50
C HIS A 226 18.09 21.87 -7.67
N VAL A 227 17.61 20.84 -6.97
CA VAL A 227 16.44 20.95 -6.08
C VAL A 227 16.69 21.89 -4.91
N LYS A 228 17.87 21.83 -4.27
CA LYS A 228 18.26 22.77 -3.21
C LYS A 228 18.23 24.22 -3.68
N SER A 229 18.67 24.50 -4.91
CA SER A 229 18.60 25.84 -5.49
C SER A 229 17.14 26.33 -5.56
N MET A 230 16.23 25.51 -6.08
CA MET A 230 14.80 25.86 -6.19
C MET A 230 14.15 26.09 -4.82
N ILE A 231 14.46 25.27 -3.82
CA ILE A 231 13.94 25.44 -2.45
C ILE A 231 14.44 26.77 -1.84
N ASN A 232 15.73 27.09 -2.00
CA ASN A 232 16.29 28.35 -1.48
C ASN A 232 15.61 29.58 -2.10
N ASP A 233 15.24 29.51 -3.38
CA ASP A 233 14.56 30.60 -4.07
C ASP A 233 13.12 30.80 -3.56
N VAL A 234 12.44 29.72 -3.18
CA VAL A 234 11.10 29.76 -2.57
C VAL A 234 11.15 30.28 -1.13
N TYR A 235 12.15 29.89 -0.34
CA TYR A 235 12.26 30.24 1.09
C TYR A 235 12.95 31.59 1.36
N TYR A 236 13.85 32.05 0.49
CA TYR A 236 14.63 33.29 0.67
C TYR A 236 14.61 34.18 -0.59
N PRO A 237 13.43 34.61 -1.07
CA PRO A 237 13.30 35.35 -2.33
C PRO A 237 14.02 36.71 -2.34
N GLU A 238 14.31 37.29 -1.16
CA GLU A 238 14.97 38.59 -1.05
C GLU A 238 16.46 38.58 -1.41
N LYS A 239 17.14 37.41 -1.37
CA LYS A 239 18.56 37.30 -1.76
C LYS A 239 18.80 37.41 -3.27
N GLN A 240 17.74 37.30 -4.10
CA GLN A 240 17.86 37.41 -5.56
C GLN A 240 17.72 38.85 -6.08
N LYS A 241 17.29 39.82 -5.26
CA LYS A 241 17.11 41.23 -5.69
C LYS A 241 18.37 42.10 -5.64
N THR A 242 19.53 41.53 -5.30
CA THR A 242 20.81 42.25 -5.18
C THR A 242 21.88 41.81 -6.21
N ARG A 243 21.46 41.32 -7.38
CA ARG A 243 22.34 41.15 -8.55
C ARG A 243 21.79 41.87 -9.77
#